data_AF-B2KJ51-F1
#
_entry.id   AF-B2KJ51-F1
#
_cell.length_a   1.000
_cell.length_b   1.000
_cell.length_c   1.000
_cell.angle_alpha   90.00
_cell.angle_beta   90.00
_cell.angle_gamma   90.00
#
_symmetry.space_group_name_H-M   'P 1'
#
loop_
_entity.id
_entity.type
_entity.pdbx_description
1 polymer ?
#
loop_
_entity_poly.entity_id
_entity_poly.type
_entity_poly.pdbx_seq_one_letter_code
_entity_poly.pdbx_strand_id
1 'polypeptide(L)'
;IKRSIKVPAISNKISDIPPDEYSWRKYGQKPIKGSPHPRGYYKCSTVRGCPARKHVERCVDEPAMLIVTYEGEHSHNRLPTQSAQT
;
A
#
# COMPACT_ATOMS: atom_id res chain seq x y z
N ILE A 1 14.73 -3.81 -5.91
CA ILE A 1 14.76 -3.65 -4.43
C ILE A 1 13.33 -3.84 -3.91
N LYS A 2 13.13 -4.63 -2.86
CA LYS A 2 11.82 -4.89 -2.22
C LYS A 2 11.90 -4.42 -0.78
N ARG A 3 10.99 -3.55 -0.35
CA ARG A 3 10.97 -2.98 1.01
C ARG A 3 9.61 -3.21 1.65
N SER A 4 9.61 -3.77 2.86
CA SER A 4 8.39 -3.96 3.66
C SER A 4 8.40 -3.07 4.89
N ILE A 5 7.25 -2.52 5.25
CA ILE A 5 7.02 -1.74 6.47
C ILE A 5 5.74 -2.22 7.14
N LYS A 6 5.65 -2.02 8.46
CA LYS A 6 4.41 -2.18 9.22
C LYS A 6 3.81 -0.81 9.49
N VAL A 7 2.52 -0.65 9.26
CA VAL A 7 1.77 0.58 9.58
C VAL A 7 0.49 0.23 10.33
N PRO A 8 -0.01 1.08 11.23
CA PRO A 8 -1.28 0.85 11.90
C PRO A 8 -2.44 0.72 10.91
N ALA A 9 -3.32 -0.25 11.13
CA ALA A 9 -4.55 -0.40 10.39
C ALA A 9 -5.56 0.65 10.86
N ILE A 10 -6.11 1.44 9.94
CA ILE A 10 -7.13 2.46 10.25
C ILE A 10 -8.51 1.80 10.42
N SER A 11 -8.75 0.68 9.73
CA SER A 11 -10.00 -0.06 9.80
C SER A 11 -9.78 -1.55 9.50
N ASN A 12 -10.87 -2.32 9.56
CA ASN A 12 -10.86 -3.73 9.11
C ASN A 12 -10.80 -3.91 7.59
N LYS A 13 -10.93 -2.83 6.81
CA LYS A 13 -10.86 -2.88 5.35
C LYS A 13 -9.43 -2.63 4.89
N ILE A 14 -8.88 -3.54 4.09
CA ILE A 14 -7.53 -3.41 3.51
C ILE A 14 -7.39 -2.20 2.57
N SER A 15 -8.50 -1.61 2.12
CA SER A 15 -8.49 -0.41 1.28
C SER A 15 -8.20 0.87 2.05
N ASP A 16 -8.37 0.85 3.38
CA ASP A 16 -8.21 2.03 4.25
C ASP A 16 -6.77 2.07 4.77
N ILE A 17 -5.83 2.09 3.83
CA ILE A 17 -4.39 2.17 4.11
C ILE A 17 -4.06 3.61 4.47
N PRO A 18 -3.23 3.86 5.50
CA PRO A 18 -2.70 5.19 5.75
C PRO A 18 -2.14 5.84 4.49
N PRO A 19 -2.44 7.13 4.23
CA PRO A 19 -1.90 7.82 3.08
C PRO A 19 -0.37 7.85 3.16
N ASP A 20 0.28 7.69 2.00
CA ASP A 20 1.71 7.88 1.85
C ASP A 20 2.00 8.97 0.81
N GLU A 21 3.28 9.20 0.49
CA GLU A 21 3.72 10.28 -0.41
C GLU A 21 3.37 10.05 -1.90
N TYR A 22 2.71 8.94 -2.25
CA TYR A 22 2.40 8.57 -3.62
C TYR A 22 0.92 8.25 -3.84
N SER A 23 0.47 8.43 -5.09
CA SER A 23 -0.87 8.02 -5.50
C SER A 23 -0.84 6.57 -5.98
N TRP A 24 -1.75 5.76 -5.42
CA TRP A 24 -1.85 4.34 -5.71
C TRP A 24 -3.25 3.97 -6.19
N ARG A 25 -3.33 3.16 -7.24
CA ARG A 25 -4.58 2.57 -7.72
C ARG A 25 -4.54 1.06 -7.51
N LYS A 26 -5.59 0.53 -6.89
CA LYS A 26 -5.80 -0.92 -6.76
C LYS A 26 -6.00 -1.52 -8.15
N TYR A 27 -5.26 -2.57 -8.47
CA TYR A 27 -5.41 -3.31 -9.73
C TYR A 27 -5.79 -4.77 -9.51
N GLY A 28 -5.67 -5.28 -8.28
CA GLY A 28 -5.99 -6.66 -7.98
C GLY A 28 -6.16 -6.92 -6.49
N GLN A 29 -6.73 -8.07 -6.19
CA GLN A 29 -6.85 -8.62 -4.85
C GLN A 29 -6.72 -10.14 -4.94
N LYS A 30 -5.99 -10.75 -4.01
CA LYS A 30 -5.91 -12.22 -3.91
C LYS A 30 -6.27 -12.67 -2.49
N PRO A 31 -7.12 -13.70 -2.34
CA PRO A 31 -7.27 -14.40 -1.06
C PRO A 31 -5.92 -14.93 -0.57
N ILE A 32 -5.73 -14.97 0.75
CA ILE A 32 -4.53 -15.52 1.38
C ILE A 32 -4.96 -16.74 2.19
N LYS A 33 -4.29 -17.88 2.00
CA LYS A 33 -4.55 -19.08 2.79
C LYS A 33 -4.21 -18.81 4.26
N GLY A 34 -5.16 -19.06 5.16
CA GLY A 34 -4.98 -18.88 6.61
C GLY A 34 -5.20 -17.46 7.12
N SER A 35 -5.53 -16.49 6.26
CA SER A 35 -5.93 -15.15 6.71
C SER A 35 -7.39 -14.89 6.36
N PRO A 36 -8.20 -14.32 7.28
CA PRO A 36 -9.55 -13.86 6.96
C PRO A 36 -9.54 -12.62 6.06
N HIS A 37 -8.38 -11.99 5.86
CA HIS A 37 -8.23 -10.78 5.06
C HIS A 37 -7.44 -11.05 3.77
N PRO A 38 -7.92 -10.58 2.60
CA PRO A 38 -7.21 -10.75 1.35
C PRO A 38 -6.03 -9.77 1.21
N ARG A 39 -5.07 -10.12 0.35
CA ARG A 39 -3.97 -9.22 -0.06
C ARG A 39 -4.46 -8.27 -1.15
N GLY A 40 -4.32 -6.96 -0.94
CA GLY A 40 -4.56 -5.94 -1.95
C GLY A 40 -3.31 -5.64 -2.76
N TYR A 41 -3.45 -5.44 -4.07
CA TYR A 41 -2.35 -5.09 -4.99
C TYR A 41 -2.60 -3.75 -5.65
N TYR A 42 -1.59 -2.90 -5.60
CA TYR A 42 -1.64 -1.51 -6.02
C TYR A 42 -0.48 -1.17 -6.95
N LYS A 43 -0.75 -0.31 -7.92
CA LYS A 43 0.26 0.26 -8.81
C LYS A 43 0.22 1.77 -8.69
N CYS A 44 1.37 2.41 -8.87
CA CYS A 44 1.44 3.85 -8.88
C CYS A 44 0.52 4.40 -9.98
N SER A 45 -0.25 5.44 -9.65
CA SER A 45 -1.14 6.14 -10.56
C SER A 45 -0.69 7.55 -10.92
N THR A 46 0.44 8.02 -10.37
CA THR A 46 0.94 9.38 -10.60
C THR A 46 1.35 9.62 -12.06
N VAL A 47 2.09 8.69 -12.66
CA VAL A 47 2.47 8.77 -14.09
C VAL A 47 2.22 7.44 -14.78
N ARG A 48 1.82 7.52 -16.05
CA ARG A 48 1.65 6.34 -16.91
C ARG A 48 3.00 5.62 -17.05
N GLY A 49 2.99 4.30 -16.85
CA GLY A 49 4.20 3.49 -17.00
C GLY A 49 5.12 3.45 -15.76
N CYS A 50 4.78 4.12 -14.65
CA CYS A 50 5.56 4.01 -13.42
C CYS A 50 5.69 2.53 -12.98
N PRO A 51 6.92 2.02 -12.75
CA PRO A 51 7.11 0.62 -12.40
C PRO A 51 6.80 0.33 -10.93
N ALA A 52 6.67 1.36 -10.09
CA ALA A 52 6.39 1.24 -8.67
C ALA A 52 5.03 0.54 -8.40
N ARG A 53 5.10 -0.49 -7.56
CA ARG A 53 3.98 -1.32 -7.11
C ARG A 53 4.05 -1.48 -5.61
N LYS A 54 2.90 -1.72 -4.98
CA LYS A 54 2.85 -2.19 -3.59
C LYS A 54 1.78 -3.25 -3.41
N HIS A 55 1.99 -4.14 -2.46
CA HIS A 55 0.94 -5.01 -1.96
C HIS A 55 0.74 -4.79 -0.46
N VAL A 56 -0.51 -4.90 -0.02
CA VAL A 56 -0.91 -4.68 1.36
C VAL A 56 -1.63 -5.92 1.86
N GLU A 57 -1.24 -6.38 3.03
CA GLU A 57 -1.93 -7.43 3.76
C GLU A 57 -2.02 -7.10 5.24
N ARG A 58 -2.98 -7.71 5.92
CA ARG A 58 -3.08 -7.59 7.37
C ARG A 58 -2.08 -8.53 8.01
N CYS A 59 -1.38 -8.05 9.05
CA CYS A 59 -0.47 -8.90 9.81
C CYS A 59 -1.30 -9.98 10.53
N VAL A 60 -0.89 -11.24 10.39
CA VAL A 60 -1.61 -12.38 10.98
C VAL A 60 -1.45 -12.38 12.49
N ASP A 61 -0.23 -12.10 12.96
CA ASP A 61 0.09 -12.10 14.40
C ASP A 61 -0.41 -10.82 15.11
N GLU A 62 -0.60 -9.73 14.36
CA GLU A 62 -1.00 -8.43 14.93
C GLU A 62 -2.04 -7.73 14.02
N PRO A 63 -3.35 -8.06 14.16
CA PRO A 63 -4.40 -7.53 13.28
C PRO A 63 -4.54 -6.00 13.30
N ALA A 64 -4.02 -5.34 14.34
CA ALA A 64 -3.94 -3.88 14.41
C ALA A 64 -2.92 -3.28 13.41
N MET A 65 -2.09 -4.09 12.75
CA MET A 65 -1.10 -3.66 11.77
C MET A 65 -1.38 -4.18 10.37
N LEU A 66 -0.99 -3.37 9.38
CA LEU A 66 -0.87 -3.72 7.98
C LEU A 66 0.61 -3.88 7.61
N ILE A 67 0.90 -4.91 6.84
CA ILE A 67 2.20 -5.10 6.19
C ILE A 67 2.07 -4.54 4.78
N VAL A 68 2.80 -3.46 4.52
CA VAL A 68 2.89 -2.83 3.20
C VAL A 68 4.24 -3.19 2.61
N THR A 69 4.22 -3.76 1.41
CA THR A 69 5.45 -4.12 0.71
C THR A 69 5.53 -3.42 -0.63
N TYR A 70 6.57 -2.63 -0.80
CA TYR A 70 6.87 -1.84 -1.98
C TYR A 70 7.87 -2.57 -2.88
N GLU A 71 7.59 -2.54 -4.19
CA GLU A 71 8.39 -3.17 -5.24
C GLU A 71 8.55 -2.21 -6.41
N GLY A 72 9.78 -2.12 -6.94
CA GLY A 72 10.11 -1.15 -7.99
C GLY A 72 10.25 0.27 -7.44
N GLU A 73 10.90 1.13 -8.22
CA GLU A 73 11.13 2.52 -7.86
C GLU A 73 10.21 3.46 -8.64
N HIS A 74 9.94 4.64 -8.07
CA HIS A 74 9.18 5.66 -8.78
C HIS A 74 10.09 6.34 -9.81
N SER A 75 9.64 6.40 -11.06
CA SER A 75 10.35 7.11 -12.14
C SER A 75 9.87 8.56 -12.31
N HIS A 76 9.41 9.18 -11.21
CA HIS A 76 8.88 10.54 -11.19
C HIS A 76 9.10 11.18 -9.82
N ASN A 77 9.05 12.51 -9.77
CA ASN A 77 9.11 13.24 -8.52
C ASN A 77 7.97 12.82 -7.59
N ARG A 78 8.27 12.84 -6.28
CA ARG A 78 7.27 12.71 -5.23
C ARG A 78 6.22 13.80 -5.45
N LEU A 79 4.95 13.45 -5.28
CA LEU A 79 3.93 14.49 -5.22
C LEU A 79 4.32 15.41 -4.05
N PRO A 80 4.18 16.74 -4.17
CA PRO A 80 4.24 17.58 -2.99
C PRO A 80 3.17 17.03 -2.06
N THR A 81 3.64 16.43 -0.96
CA THR A 81 2.80 15.89 0.09
C THR A 81 1.81 16.99 0.41
N GLN A 82 0.50 16.71 0.38
CA GLN A 82 -0.44 17.54 1.12
C GLN A 82 -0.11 17.30 2.60
N SER A 83 1.02 17.86 3.06
CA SER A 83 1.19 18.26 4.44
C SER A 83 -0.05 19.07 4.76
N ALA A 84 -0.82 18.57 5.71
CA ALA A 84 -1.94 19.27 6.32
C ALA A 84 -1.61 20.77 6.39
N GLN A 85 -2.27 21.56 5.55
CA GLN A 85 -2.30 22.99 5.70
C GLN A 85 -3.45 23.30 6.65
N THR A 86 -3.03 23.78 7.82
CA THR A 86 -3.78 24.58 8.81
C THR A 86 -4.82 23.85 9.66
#